data_AF-A0AAE3VIJ7-F1
#
_entry.id   AF-A0AAE3VIJ7-F1
#
_cell.length_a   1.000
_cell.length_b   1.000
_cell.length_c   1.000
_cell.angle_alpha   90.00
_cell.angle_beta   90.00
_cell.angle_gamma   90.00
#
_symmetry.space_group_name_H-M   'P 1'
#
loop_
_entity.id
_entity.type
_entity.pdbx_description
1 polymer ?
#
loop_
_entity_poly.entity_id
_entity_poly.type
_entity_poly.pdbx_seq_one_letter_code
_entity_poly.pdbx_strand_id
1 'polypeptide(L)'
;MGQEIIIKNINLAAQDWIELRNELLNRSEAIRVVVDDHDFQEATGLVSRLSKQRRELEEQRKSVTSRIDAIKKDIMAQEKELGGGIEQEYSRLRELCSAYATRLAEEREAAERARREAEAEQEMAQEAAQAAFGADAVAVASPFIPPAPDRLKAAGGVRQVTQYVFEVTDPTLLDRKFLSPDEKKIRAFVQYVKTQGIAPEAVNEPGLKITKKVGIN
;
A
#
# COMPACT_ATOMS: atom_id res chain seq x y z
N MET A 1 -42.75 19.90 2.84
CA MET A 1 -43.63 19.83 4.03
C MET A 1 -43.22 18.74 5.03
N GLY A 2 -43.01 17.47 4.65
CA GLY A 2 -42.64 16.41 5.63
C GLY A 2 -41.28 16.59 6.32
N GLN A 3 -40.23 16.98 5.60
CA GLN A 3 -38.89 17.17 6.16
C GLN A 3 -38.79 18.38 7.11
N GLU A 4 -39.48 19.49 6.82
CA GLU A 4 -39.48 20.68 7.68
C GLU A 4 -40.17 20.44 9.03
N ILE A 5 -41.22 19.63 9.08
CA ILE A 5 -41.92 19.26 10.33
C ILE A 5 -41.02 18.36 11.19
N ILE A 6 -40.29 17.43 10.57
CA ILE A 6 -39.35 16.54 11.27
C ILE A 6 -38.20 17.36 11.88
N ILE A 7 -37.61 18.30 11.13
CA ILE A 7 -36.52 19.14 11.62
C ILE A 7 -36.98 20.05 12.77
N LYS A 8 -38.18 20.66 12.66
CA LYS A 8 -38.75 21.48 13.74
C LYS A 8 -39.01 20.68 15.02
N ASN A 9 -39.54 19.47 14.91
CA ASN A 9 -39.80 18.60 16.07
C ASN A 9 -38.51 18.11 16.74
N ILE A 10 -37.44 17.84 15.97
CA ILE A 10 -36.13 17.49 16.51
C ILE A 10 -35.53 18.67 17.29
N ASN A 11 -35.65 19.89 16.77
CA ASN A 11 -35.15 21.09 17.45
C ASN A 11 -35.91 21.42 18.73
N LEU A 12 -37.24 21.27 18.75
CA LEU A 12 -38.05 21.51 19.94
C LEU A 12 -37.71 20.50 21.05
N ALA A 13 -37.60 19.22 20.70
CA ALA A 13 -37.16 18.20 21.65
C ALA A 13 -35.75 18.51 22.19
N ALA A 14 -34.79 18.84 21.32
CA ALA A 14 -33.42 19.17 21.74
C ALA A 14 -33.36 20.34 22.72
N GLN A 15 -34.25 21.33 22.57
CA GLN A 15 -34.33 22.47 23.48
C GLN A 15 -34.85 22.07 24.86
N ASP A 16 -35.90 21.25 24.93
CA ASP A 16 -36.41 20.70 26.20
C ASP A 16 -35.33 19.89 26.95
N TRP A 17 -34.53 19.10 26.21
CA TRP A 17 -33.41 18.34 26.77
C TRP A 17 -32.31 19.24 27.36
N ILE A 18 -32.01 20.36 26.70
CA ILE A 18 -31.02 21.33 27.15
C ILE A 18 -31.51 22.05 28.41
N GLU A 19 -32.78 22.46 28.43
CA GLU A 19 -33.38 23.14 29.57
C GLU A 19 -33.41 22.23 30.80
N LEU A 20 -33.90 20.99 30.66
CA LEU A 20 -33.93 20.02 31.74
C LEU A 20 -32.52 19.67 32.25
N ARG A 21 -31.54 19.51 31.35
CA ARG A 21 -30.14 19.29 31.73
C ARG A 21 -29.62 20.46 32.55
N ASN A 22 -29.81 21.69 32.07
CA ASN A 22 -29.30 22.88 32.73
C ASN A 22 -29.97 23.09 34.10
N GLU A 23 -31.27 22.82 34.22
CA GLU A 23 -31.99 22.83 35.50
C GLU A 23 -31.34 21.85 36.49
N LEU A 24 -31.18 20.59 36.10
CA LEU A 24 -30.59 19.56 36.96
C LEU A 24 -29.15 19.89 37.36
N LEU A 25 -28.35 20.42 36.44
CA LEU A 25 -26.98 20.83 36.71
C LEU A 25 -26.93 22.01 37.69
N ASN A 26 -27.71 23.07 37.45
CA ASN A 26 -27.77 24.23 38.34
C ASN A 26 -28.23 23.84 39.75
N ARG A 27 -29.23 22.96 39.86
CA ARG A 27 -29.70 22.44 41.16
C ARG A 27 -28.64 21.59 41.86
N SER A 28 -27.94 20.74 41.11
CA SER A 28 -26.84 19.94 41.68
C SER A 28 -25.67 20.80 42.12
N GLU A 29 -25.43 21.93 41.46
CA GLU A 29 -24.36 22.86 41.79
C GLU A 29 -24.58 23.55 43.14
N ALA A 30 -25.85 23.79 43.51
CA ALA A 30 -26.22 24.40 44.77
C ALA A 30 -25.85 23.52 45.99
N ILE A 31 -25.78 22.20 45.82
CA ILE A 31 -25.40 21.26 46.89
C ILE A 31 -23.88 21.06 46.87
N ARG A 32 -23.16 21.86 47.66
CA ARG A 32 -21.69 21.77 47.78
C ARG A 32 -21.23 20.76 48.84
N VAL A 33 -21.98 20.63 49.92
CA VAL A 33 -21.73 19.72 51.04
C VAL A 33 -23.09 19.20 51.51
N VAL A 34 -23.17 17.92 51.85
CA VAL A 34 -24.35 17.32 52.47
C VAL A 34 -24.12 17.33 53.98
N VAL A 35 -24.87 18.16 54.72
CA VAL A 35 -24.67 18.31 56.17
C VAL A 35 -25.79 17.72 57.01
N ASP A 36 -26.95 17.48 56.42
CA ASP A 36 -28.13 16.93 57.11
C ASP A 36 -28.94 15.94 56.25
N ASP A 37 -30.01 15.42 56.84
CA ASP A 37 -30.91 14.45 56.19
C ASP A 37 -31.69 15.06 55.01
N HIS A 38 -31.95 16.37 55.03
CA HIS A 38 -32.63 17.06 53.94
C HIS A 38 -31.71 17.17 52.71
N ASP A 39 -30.47 17.60 52.91
CA ASP A 39 -29.45 17.66 51.86
C ASP A 39 -29.21 16.28 51.24
N PHE A 40 -29.18 15.24 52.07
CA PHE A 40 -28.99 13.86 51.62
C PHE A 40 -30.15 13.40 50.72
N GLN A 41 -31.40 13.69 51.11
CA GLN A 41 -32.58 13.37 50.31
C GLN A 41 -32.60 14.14 48.99
N GLU A 42 -32.26 15.44 49.01
CA GLU A 42 -32.22 16.24 47.78
C GLU A 42 -31.11 15.76 46.83
N ALA A 43 -29.90 15.53 47.35
CA ALA A 43 -28.76 15.06 46.57
C ALA A 43 -29.02 13.70 45.92
N THR A 44 -29.56 12.74 46.68
CA THR A 44 -29.89 11.41 46.14
C THR A 44 -31.02 11.47 45.10
N GLY A 45 -32.00 12.36 45.30
CA GLY A 45 -33.02 12.67 44.30
C GLY A 45 -32.43 13.20 42.98
N LEU A 46 -31.48 14.15 43.06
CA LEU A 46 -30.79 14.70 41.90
C LEU A 46 -29.92 13.66 41.19
N VAL A 47 -29.19 12.82 41.93
CA VAL A 47 -28.39 11.71 41.36
C VAL A 47 -29.28 10.75 40.56
N SER A 48 -30.44 10.38 41.09
CA SER A 48 -31.40 9.52 40.39
C SER A 48 -31.89 10.15 39.08
N ARG A 49 -32.27 11.43 39.11
CA ARG A 49 -32.73 12.18 37.93
C ARG A 49 -31.64 12.33 36.87
N LEU A 50 -30.42 12.73 37.27
CA LEU A 50 -29.27 12.83 36.38
C LEU A 50 -28.92 11.48 35.72
N SER A 51 -28.96 10.39 36.49
CA SER A 51 -28.73 9.04 35.98
C SER A 51 -29.78 8.64 34.94
N LYS A 52 -31.06 8.95 35.18
CA LYS A 52 -32.15 8.71 34.23
C LYS A 52 -31.95 9.51 32.93
N GLN A 53 -31.71 10.81 33.04
CA GLN A 53 -31.46 11.70 31.90
C GLN A 53 -30.30 11.20 31.03
N ARG A 54 -29.21 10.76 31.67
CA ARG A 54 -28.04 10.18 30.98
C ARG A 54 -28.40 8.91 30.19
N ARG A 55 -29.24 8.04 30.75
CA ARG A 55 -29.65 6.79 30.09
C ARG A 55 -30.54 7.07 28.88
N GLU A 56 -31.49 7.99 29.02
CA GLU A 56 -32.39 8.36 27.92
C GLU A 56 -31.64 9.01 26.75
N LEU A 57 -30.64 9.86 27.02
CA LEU A 57 -29.74 10.40 25.99
C LEU A 57 -29.00 9.29 25.24
N GLU A 58 -28.48 8.31 25.96
CA GLU A 58 -27.77 7.18 25.34
C GLU A 58 -28.70 6.28 24.53
N GLU A 59 -29.94 6.08 24.99
CA GLU A 59 -30.96 5.33 24.25
C GLU A 59 -31.38 6.05 22.97
N GLN A 60 -31.58 7.37 23.02
CA GLN A 60 -31.84 8.18 21.82
C GLN A 60 -30.68 8.11 20.83
N ARG A 61 -29.43 8.26 21.31
CA ARG A 61 -28.24 8.08 20.48
C ARG A 61 -28.26 6.72 19.78
N LYS A 62 -28.47 5.64 20.53
CA LYS A 62 -28.53 4.27 19.99
C LYS A 62 -29.68 4.07 19.00
N SER A 63 -30.85 4.66 19.24
CA SER A 63 -32.00 4.50 18.36
C SER A 63 -31.73 5.04 16.95
N VAL A 64 -30.88 6.08 16.85
CA VAL A 64 -30.42 6.65 15.58
C VAL A 64 -29.25 5.85 15.02
N THR A 65 -28.19 5.63 15.82
CA THR A 65 -26.95 5.05 15.30
C THR A 65 -27.07 3.56 14.96
N SER A 66 -27.87 2.80 15.70
CA SER A 66 -27.99 1.34 15.48
C SER A 66 -28.44 0.96 14.07
N ARG A 67 -29.35 1.74 13.47
CA ARG A 67 -29.80 1.52 12.09
C ARG A 67 -28.68 1.81 11.09
N ILE A 68 -27.92 2.87 11.32
CA ILE A 68 -26.77 3.25 10.48
C ILE A 68 -25.68 2.19 10.59
N ASP A 69 -25.39 1.71 11.81
CA ASP A 69 -24.39 0.68 12.05
C ASP A 69 -24.77 -0.65 11.37
N ALA A 70 -26.06 -1.01 11.39
CA ALA A 70 -26.56 -2.18 10.66
C ALA A 70 -26.38 -2.04 9.14
N ILE A 71 -26.79 -0.91 8.56
CA ILE A 71 -26.63 -0.62 7.12
C ILE A 71 -25.14 -0.65 6.74
N LYS A 72 -24.26 -0.02 7.53
CA LYS A 72 -22.82 -0.02 7.29
C LYS A 72 -22.27 -1.45 7.27
N LYS A 73 -22.68 -2.28 8.22
CA LYS A 73 -22.27 -3.68 8.30
C LYS A 73 -22.71 -4.44 7.04
N ASP A 74 -23.93 -4.24 6.58
CA ASP A 74 -24.46 -4.90 5.39
C ASP A 74 -23.71 -4.46 4.13
N ILE A 75 -23.43 -3.16 3.97
CA ILE A 75 -22.62 -2.63 2.87
C ILE A 75 -21.23 -3.27 2.86
N MET A 76 -20.55 -3.32 4.01
CA MET A 76 -19.23 -3.94 4.12
C MET A 76 -19.26 -5.45 3.81
N ALA A 77 -20.34 -6.13 4.17
CA ALA A 77 -20.52 -7.55 3.85
C ALA A 77 -20.70 -7.76 2.33
N GLN A 78 -21.54 -6.94 1.68
CA GLN A 78 -21.75 -6.98 0.23
C GLN A 78 -20.47 -6.62 -0.53
N GLU A 79 -19.74 -5.58 -0.11
CA GLU A 79 -18.46 -5.21 -0.69
C GLU A 79 -17.47 -6.37 -0.62
N LYS A 80 -17.37 -7.04 0.54
CA LYS A 80 -16.49 -8.19 0.72
C LYS A 80 -16.90 -9.37 -0.16
N GLU A 81 -18.19 -9.66 -0.25
CA GLU A 81 -18.74 -10.76 -1.05
C GLU A 81 -18.51 -10.54 -2.54
N LEU A 82 -18.83 -9.34 -3.04
CA LEU A 82 -18.73 -9.00 -4.46
C LEU A 82 -17.29 -8.68 -4.89
N GLY A 83 -16.54 -7.97 -4.04
CA GLY A 83 -15.18 -7.52 -4.32
C GLY A 83 -14.13 -8.60 -4.11
N GLY A 84 -14.35 -9.54 -3.19
CA GLY A 84 -13.36 -10.55 -2.81
C GLY A 84 -12.89 -11.41 -3.99
N GLY A 85 -13.81 -11.88 -4.84
CA GLY A 85 -13.47 -12.66 -6.04
C GLY A 85 -12.75 -11.84 -7.10
N ILE A 86 -13.15 -10.57 -7.28
CA ILE A 86 -12.53 -9.65 -8.23
C ILE A 86 -11.09 -9.36 -7.82
N GLU A 87 -10.86 -9.05 -6.53
CA GLU A 87 -9.52 -8.74 -6.02
C GLU A 87 -8.59 -9.95 -6.10
N GLN A 88 -9.10 -11.15 -5.82
CA GLN A 88 -8.35 -12.40 -5.96
C GLN A 88 -7.93 -12.64 -7.41
N GLU A 89 -8.87 -12.55 -8.36
CA GLU A 89 -8.56 -12.75 -9.78
C GLU A 89 -7.68 -11.64 -10.34
N TYR A 90 -7.90 -10.39 -9.94
CA TYR A 90 -7.04 -9.26 -10.28
C TYR A 90 -5.60 -9.52 -9.81
N SER A 91 -5.43 -9.91 -8.54
CA SER A 91 -4.12 -10.22 -7.96
C SER A 91 -3.45 -11.39 -8.70
N ARG A 92 -4.19 -12.47 -8.94
CA ARG A 92 -3.70 -13.65 -9.67
C ARG A 92 -3.24 -13.30 -11.08
N LEU A 93 -4.05 -12.56 -11.84
CA LEU A 93 -3.69 -12.14 -13.20
C LEU A 93 -2.50 -11.18 -13.19
N ARG A 94 -2.45 -10.23 -12.26
CA ARG A 94 -1.32 -9.30 -12.10
C ARG A 94 -0.02 -10.04 -11.83
N GLU A 95 -0.03 -11.04 -10.96
CA GLU A 95 1.13 -11.89 -10.67
C GLU A 95 1.57 -12.69 -11.89
N LEU A 96 0.63 -13.37 -12.56
CA LEU A 96 0.92 -14.16 -13.77
C LEU A 96 1.55 -13.29 -14.87
N CYS A 97 0.98 -12.12 -15.12
CA CYS A 97 1.50 -11.23 -16.15
C CYS A 97 2.87 -10.63 -15.75
N SER A 98 3.10 -10.33 -14.46
CA SER A 98 4.40 -9.86 -13.97
C SER A 98 5.47 -10.95 -14.05
N ALA A 99 5.13 -12.20 -13.71
CA ALA A 99 6.02 -13.34 -13.83
C ALA A 99 6.43 -13.59 -15.30
N TYR A 100 5.46 -13.56 -16.22
CA TYR A 100 5.74 -13.70 -17.65
C TYR A 100 6.60 -12.55 -18.19
N ALA A 101 6.29 -11.30 -17.82
CA ALA A 101 7.08 -10.14 -18.23
C ALA A 101 8.53 -10.21 -17.71
N THR A 102 8.73 -10.73 -16.50
CA THR A 102 10.05 -10.96 -15.91
C THR A 102 10.81 -12.03 -16.69
N ARG A 103 10.20 -13.20 -16.93
CA ARG A 103 10.82 -14.28 -17.72
C ARG A 103 11.23 -13.81 -19.11
N LEU A 104 10.38 -13.04 -19.79
CA LEU A 104 10.68 -12.50 -21.11
C LEU A 104 11.86 -11.50 -21.08
N ALA A 105 11.99 -10.71 -20.01
CA ALA A 105 13.12 -9.82 -19.83
C ALA A 105 14.42 -10.61 -19.63
N GLU A 106 14.39 -11.67 -18.81
CA GLU A 106 15.53 -12.57 -18.60
C GLU A 106 15.95 -13.30 -19.88
N GLU A 107 14.99 -13.82 -20.66
CA GLU A 107 15.23 -14.47 -21.96
C GLU A 107 15.91 -13.50 -22.95
N ARG A 108 15.50 -12.22 -22.96
CA ARG A 108 16.17 -11.19 -23.77
C ARG A 108 17.60 -10.92 -23.31
N GLU A 109 17.80 -10.72 -22.01
CA GLU A 109 19.12 -10.43 -21.47
C GLU A 109 20.08 -11.62 -21.68
N ALA A 110 19.58 -12.85 -21.65
CA ALA A 110 20.35 -14.04 -22.01
C ALA A 110 20.69 -14.08 -23.51
N ALA A 111 19.72 -13.80 -24.39
CA ALA A 111 19.96 -13.75 -25.84
C ALA A 111 20.94 -12.63 -26.23
N GLU A 112 20.83 -11.46 -25.62
CA GLU A 112 21.78 -10.35 -25.84
C GLU A 112 23.19 -10.69 -25.34
N ARG A 113 23.33 -11.36 -24.18
CA ARG A 113 24.64 -11.82 -23.69
C ARG A 113 25.26 -12.86 -24.61
N ALA A 114 24.50 -13.88 -25.01
CA ALA A 114 24.97 -14.90 -25.95
C ALA A 114 25.40 -14.28 -27.29
N ARG A 115 24.71 -13.23 -27.75
CA ARG A 115 25.10 -12.51 -28.96
C ARG A 115 26.44 -11.79 -28.81
N ARG A 116 26.64 -11.10 -27.68
CA ARG A 116 27.92 -10.41 -27.40
C ARG A 116 29.07 -11.38 -27.21
N GLU A 117 28.85 -12.50 -26.54
CA GLU A 117 29.87 -13.54 -26.35
C GLU A 117 30.27 -14.17 -27.69
N ALA A 118 29.29 -14.48 -28.55
CA ALA A 118 29.55 -15.02 -29.89
C ALA A 118 30.23 -13.99 -30.82
N GLU A 119 29.88 -12.70 -30.72
CA GLU A 119 30.57 -11.61 -31.43
C GLU A 119 32.04 -11.49 -30.95
N ALA A 120 32.28 -11.51 -29.64
CA ALA A 120 33.63 -11.43 -29.07
C ALA A 120 34.50 -12.67 -29.39
N GLU A 121 33.94 -13.88 -29.35
CA GLU A 121 34.63 -15.10 -29.78
C GLU A 121 34.97 -15.07 -31.27
N GLN A 122 34.08 -14.52 -32.11
CA GLN A 122 34.37 -14.33 -33.53
C GLN A 122 35.48 -13.32 -33.75
N GLU A 123 35.46 -12.17 -33.06
CA GLU A 123 36.52 -11.17 -33.15
C GLU A 123 37.88 -11.77 -32.73
N MET A 124 37.93 -12.46 -31.59
CA MET A 124 39.16 -13.13 -31.15
C MET A 124 39.63 -14.23 -32.12
N ALA A 125 38.71 -15.02 -32.68
CA ALA A 125 39.05 -16.05 -33.66
C ALA A 125 39.54 -15.45 -34.99
N GLN A 126 38.96 -14.34 -35.43
CA GLN A 126 39.39 -13.60 -36.61
C GLN A 126 40.75 -12.94 -36.39
N GLU A 127 40.99 -12.30 -35.25
CA GLU A 127 42.29 -11.73 -34.88
C GLU A 127 43.37 -12.81 -34.82
N ALA A 128 43.07 -13.97 -34.20
CA ALA A 128 43.99 -15.10 -34.15
C ALA A 128 44.27 -15.68 -35.55
N ALA A 129 43.26 -15.80 -36.41
CA ALA A 129 43.42 -16.28 -37.78
C ALA A 129 44.22 -15.30 -38.65
N GLN A 130 43.98 -13.99 -38.52
CA GLN A 130 44.77 -12.96 -39.19
C GLN A 130 46.22 -12.93 -38.71
N ALA A 131 46.45 -13.12 -37.41
CA ALA A 131 47.80 -13.21 -36.84
C ALA A 131 48.55 -14.47 -37.31
N ALA A 132 47.86 -15.58 -37.53
CA ALA A 132 48.46 -16.85 -37.94
C ALA A 132 48.65 -17.00 -39.47
N PHE A 133 47.74 -16.46 -40.28
CA PHE A 133 47.70 -16.69 -41.74
C PHE A 133 47.80 -15.42 -42.59
N GLY A 134 47.87 -14.22 -41.98
CA GLY A 134 47.95 -12.95 -42.71
C GLY A 134 46.64 -12.57 -43.41
N ALA A 135 46.72 -11.70 -44.41
CA ALA A 135 45.56 -11.10 -45.08
C ALA A 135 44.67 -12.08 -45.88
N ASP A 136 45.12 -13.32 -46.09
CA ASP A 136 44.39 -14.39 -46.79
C ASP A 136 43.59 -15.32 -45.85
N ALA A 137 43.44 -14.96 -44.57
CA ALA A 137 42.66 -15.74 -43.61
C ALA A 137 41.19 -15.84 -44.04
N VAL A 138 40.70 -17.07 -44.24
CA VAL A 138 39.29 -17.36 -44.58
C VAL A 138 38.40 -16.90 -43.43
N ALA A 139 37.36 -16.12 -43.75
CA ALA A 139 36.39 -15.65 -42.76
C ALA A 139 35.77 -16.82 -41.98
N VAL A 140 35.94 -16.81 -40.66
CA VAL A 140 35.36 -17.83 -39.77
C VAL A 140 33.84 -17.72 -39.83
N ALA A 141 33.15 -18.84 -40.10
CA ALA A 141 31.70 -18.87 -40.22
C ALA A 141 31.02 -18.47 -38.91
N SER A 142 30.06 -17.54 -39.01
CA SER A 142 29.36 -16.99 -37.85
C SER A 142 28.38 -18.01 -37.25
N PRO A 143 28.47 -18.38 -35.95
CA PRO A 143 27.45 -19.18 -35.28
C PRO A 143 26.04 -18.56 -35.38
N PHE A 144 25.05 -19.42 -35.60
CA PHE A 144 23.64 -19.03 -35.63
C PHE A 144 23.16 -18.67 -34.22
N ILE A 145 22.79 -17.40 -34.02
CA ILE A 145 22.24 -16.91 -32.76
C ILE A 145 20.73 -16.70 -32.95
N PRO A 146 19.87 -17.38 -32.17
CA PRO A 146 18.43 -17.19 -32.28
C PRO A 146 18.04 -15.74 -31.94
N PRO A 147 17.06 -15.16 -32.66
CA PRO A 147 16.65 -13.77 -32.45
C PRO A 147 16.04 -13.58 -31.04
N ALA A 148 16.39 -12.46 -30.39
CA ALA A 148 15.81 -12.08 -29.12
C ALA A 148 14.29 -11.83 -29.28
N PRO A 149 13.45 -12.22 -28.30
CA PRO A 149 12.01 -12.05 -28.41
C PRO A 149 11.60 -10.57 -28.38
N ASP A 150 10.44 -10.20 -28.95
CA ASP A 150 9.97 -8.79 -29.08
C ASP A 150 9.34 -8.18 -27.81
N ARG A 151 9.67 -6.90 -27.52
CA ARG A 151 9.13 -6.19 -26.34
C ARG A 151 7.61 -6.17 -26.36
N LEU A 152 7.00 -6.71 -25.30
CA LEU A 152 5.55 -6.68 -25.13
C LEU A 152 5.07 -5.25 -24.93
N LYS A 153 4.05 -4.85 -25.68
CA LYS A 153 3.24 -3.68 -25.36
C LYS A 153 2.12 -4.12 -24.44
N ALA A 154 2.04 -3.54 -23.25
CA ALA A 154 0.89 -3.74 -22.38
C ALA A 154 -0.37 -3.19 -23.06
N ALA A 155 -1.45 -3.97 -23.04
CA ALA A 155 -2.74 -3.60 -23.59
C ALA A 155 -3.58 -2.83 -22.56
N GLY A 156 -4.56 -2.04 -23.02
CA GLY A 156 -5.55 -1.40 -22.13
C GLY A 156 -5.04 -0.23 -21.29
N GLY A 157 -3.97 0.45 -21.70
CA GLY A 157 -3.42 1.62 -20.99
C GLY A 157 -2.59 1.27 -19.74
N VAL A 158 -2.41 -0.01 -19.46
CA VAL A 158 -1.60 -0.55 -18.36
C VAL A 158 -0.11 -0.28 -18.65
N ARG A 159 0.67 0.12 -17.63
CA ARG A 159 2.10 0.44 -17.80
C ARG A 159 2.98 -0.64 -17.18
N GLN A 160 3.95 -1.14 -17.95
CA GLN A 160 5.02 -1.95 -17.39
C GLN A 160 6.00 -1.07 -16.62
N VAL A 161 6.29 -1.44 -15.37
CA VAL A 161 7.20 -0.73 -14.49
C VAL A 161 8.25 -1.70 -13.97
N THR A 162 9.53 -1.36 -14.16
CA THR A 162 10.62 -2.10 -13.53
C THR A 162 10.65 -1.78 -12.03
N GLN A 163 10.50 -2.80 -11.20
CA GLN A 163 10.56 -2.73 -9.76
C GLN A 163 11.83 -3.42 -9.26
N TYR A 164 12.59 -2.73 -8.43
CA TYR A 164 13.74 -3.31 -7.75
C TYR A 164 13.31 -3.76 -6.36
N VAL A 165 13.49 -5.04 -6.06
CA VAL A 165 13.24 -5.65 -4.76
C VAL A 165 14.58 -5.96 -4.13
N PHE A 166 14.76 -5.59 -2.86
CA PHE A 166 16.02 -5.80 -2.16
C PHE A 166 15.82 -6.66 -0.91
N GLU A 167 16.87 -7.38 -0.54
CA GLU A 167 16.96 -8.17 0.68
C GLU A 167 18.19 -7.72 1.46
N VAL A 168 18.02 -7.47 2.77
CA VAL A 168 19.12 -7.13 3.68
C VAL A 168 19.64 -8.43 4.29
N THR A 169 20.86 -8.82 3.92
CA THR A 169 21.44 -10.09 4.38
C THR A 169 22.17 -9.94 5.72
N ASP A 170 22.82 -8.80 5.94
CA ASP A 170 23.49 -8.47 7.20
C ASP A 170 23.37 -6.97 7.49
N PRO A 171 22.62 -6.59 8.54
CA PRO A 171 22.44 -5.19 8.91
C PRO A 171 23.73 -4.48 9.36
N THR A 172 24.74 -5.23 9.82
CA THR A 172 25.98 -4.66 10.38
C THR A 172 27.00 -4.28 9.32
N LEU A 173 26.89 -4.88 8.13
CA LEU A 173 27.73 -4.58 6.97
C LEU A 173 27.16 -3.44 6.10
N LEU A 174 25.93 -3.00 6.38
CA LEU A 174 25.34 -1.86 5.70
C LEU A 174 26.12 -0.58 6.00
N ASP A 175 26.40 0.19 4.94
CA ASP A 175 27.01 1.51 5.04
C ASP A 175 26.21 2.41 6.02
N ARG A 176 26.89 3.34 6.70
CA ARG A 176 26.31 4.23 7.72
C ARG A 176 25.12 5.02 7.21
N LYS A 177 25.03 5.26 5.91
CA LYS A 177 23.86 5.88 5.25
C LYS A 177 22.55 5.08 5.42
N PHE A 178 22.63 3.79 5.78
CA PHE A 178 21.51 2.87 6.00
C PHE A 178 21.43 2.28 7.43
N LEU A 179 22.20 2.82 8.39
CA LEU A 179 22.35 2.27 9.76
C LEU A 179 21.06 2.20 10.59
N SER A 180 19.99 2.87 10.14
CA SER A 180 18.61 2.52 10.47
C SER A 180 17.96 2.04 9.17
N PRO A 181 17.74 0.73 8.98
CA PRO A 181 17.18 0.18 7.75
C PRO A 181 15.77 0.70 7.52
N ASP A 182 15.66 1.89 6.92
CA ASP A 182 14.41 2.47 6.47
C ASP A 182 14.25 2.12 5.00
N GLU A 183 13.29 1.26 4.70
CA GLU A 183 12.98 0.82 3.34
C GLU A 183 12.77 1.98 2.37
N LYS A 184 12.27 3.13 2.87
CA LYS A 184 12.09 4.33 2.06
C LYS A 184 13.41 4.95 1.62
N LYS A 185 14.42 4.97 2.50
CA LYS A 185 15.76 5.51 2.19
C LYS A 185 16.52 4.61 1.23
N ILE A 186 16.42 3.29 1.40
CA ILE A 186 17.01 2.32 0.49
C ILE A 186 16.37 2.43 -0.90
N ARG A 187 15.04 2.55 -0.96
CA ARG A 187 14.33 2.78 -2.23
C ARG A 187 14.74 4.10 -2.91
N ALA A 188 14.92 5.17 -2.13
CA ALA A 188 15.38 6.46 -2.65
C ALA A 188 16.80 6.38 -3.23
N PHE A 189 17.71 5.63 -2.58
CA PHE A 189 19.06 5.39 -3.09
C PHE A 189 19.03 4.61 -4.41
N VAL A 190 18.25 3.53 -4.51
CA VAL A 190 18.10 2.75 -5.76
C VAL A 190 17.54 3.63 -6.91
N GLN A 191 16.60 4.52 -6.60
CA GLN A 191 16.10 5.50 -7.57
C GLN A 191 17.19 6.51 -7.97
N TYR A 192 17.98 7.02 -7.02
CA TYR A 192 19.07 7.94 -7.29
C TYR A 192 20.15 7.33 -8.20
N VAL A 193 20.59 6.10 -7.92
CA VAL A 193 21.54 5.36 -8.76
C VAL A 193 21.02 5.25 -10.20
N LYS A 194 19.72 4.96 -10.38
CA LYS A 194 19.09 4.94 -11.70
C LYS A 194 19.12 6.31 -12.39
N THR A 195 18.92 7.41 -11.67
CA THR A 195 19.02 8.76 -12.26
C THR A 195 20.43 9.10 -12.72
N GLN A 196 21.45 8.47 -12.13
CA GLN A 196 22.85 8.62 -12.54
C GLN A 196 23.23 7.71 -13.73
N GLY A 197 22.28 6.96 -14.30
CA GLY A 197 22.52 6.08 -15.44
C GLY A 197 23.23 4.76 -15.09
N ILE A 198 23.43 4.48 -13.82
CA ILE A 198 24.04 3.22 -13.34
C ILE A 198 22.93 2.18 -13.18
N ALA A 199 23.16 0.97 -13.69
CA ALA A 199 22.25 -0.15 -13.47
C ALA A 199 22.26 -0.53 -11.97
N PRO A 200 21.12 -0.47 -11.25
CA PRO A 200 21.10 -0.73 -9.81
C PRO A 200 21.55 -2.14 -9.41
N GLU A 201 21.48 -3.10 -10.32
CA GLU A 201 21.96 -4.48 -10.12
C GLU A 201 23.50 -4.59 -10.13
N ALA A 202 24.18 -3.64 -10.77
CA ALA A 202 25.65 -3.61 -10.85
C ALA A 202 26.29 -2.94 -9.62
N VAL A 203 25.49 -2.38 -8.72
CA VAL A 203 25.96 -1.72 -7.50
C VAL A 203 26.28 -2.78 -6.45
N ASN A 204 27.57 -2.97 -6.19
CA ASN A 204 28.07 -3.87 -5.15
C ASN A 204 28.18 -3.11 -3.82
N GLU A 205 27.12 -3.13 -3.02
CA GLU A 205 27.08 -2.54 -1.68
C GLU A 205 27.02 -3.66 -0.62
N PRO A 206 27.93 -3.69 0.36
CA PRO A 206 27.97 -4.73 1.37
C PRO A 206 26.64 -4.84 2.15
N GLY A 207 26.10 -6.05 2.28
CA GLY A 207 24.87 -6.33 3.03
C GLY A 207 23.54 -6.08 2.29
N LEU A 208 23.58 -5.68 1.02
CA LEU A 208 22.39 -5.39 0.20
C LEU A 208 22.36 -6.25 -1.07
N LYS A 209 21.31 -7.05 -1.25
CA LYS A 209 21.05 -7.78 -2.50
C LYS A 209 19.92 -7.12 -3.27
N ILE A 210 20.20 -6.53 -4.44
CA ILE A 210 19.19 -5.89 -5.30
C ILE A 210 18.81 -6.87 -6.41
N THR A 211 17.52 -7.16 -6.54
CA THR A 211 16.95 -7.99 -7.61
C THR A 211 16.00 -7.15 -8.46
N LYS A 212 16.11 -7.27 -9.78
CA LYS A 212 15.18 -6.64 -10.71
C LYS A 212 13.98 -7.55 -10.96
N LYS A 213 12.79 -6.98 -10.88
CA LYS A 213 11.53 -7.61 -11.27
C LYS A 213 10.77 -6.66 -12.18
N VAL A 214 9.99 -7.18 -13.12
CA VAL A 214 9.10 -6.37 -13.95
C VAL A 214 7.68 -6.53 -13.43
N GLY A 215 7.12 -5.44 -12.93
CA GLY A 215 5.75 -5.38 -12.43
C GLY A 215 4.81 -4.74 -13.45
N ILE A 216 3.54 -5.13 -13.39
CA ILE A 216 2.46 -4.48 -14.13
C ILE A 216 1.65 -3.63 -13.14
N ASN A 217 1.49 -2.34 -13.44
CA ASN A 217 0.65 -1.41 -12.68
C ASN A 217 -0.63 -1.08 -13.43
#